data_AF-R1BN31-F1
#
_entry.id   AF-R1BN31-F1
#
_cell.length_a   1.000
_cell.length_b   1.000
_cell.length_c   1.000
_cell.angle_alpha   90.00
_cell.angle_beta   90.00
_cell.angle_gamma   90.00
#
_symmetry.space_group_name_H-M   'P 1'
#
loop_
_entity.id
_entity.type
_entity.pdbx_description
1 polymer ?
#
loop_
_entity_poly.entity_id
_entity_poly.type
_entity_poly.pdbx_seq_one_letter_code
_entity_poly.pdbx_strand_id
1 'polypeptide(L)'
;MAVSGSNDRHSAMNSPPPEACGAFLRVVSINDVYKLDNYPRVATAVAAARASVAVRGGVALACLNGDFLSPCTVTALDGGKAMADALNYALIDYACLGNKEFDLPLPSLVRSLARFTHGKVLNQELAALPRFDCVRVGERTAVLAVLLTPDRTKYRPTGYPHAMPMAEACNVVWREAKAALGASGDLFLPMTHQPIKDDCALAACLAEHPELGVRTPILLGGHDHEVDVREAGGALIVKAGCDAASIAVVDVYWTASGEQKRACKVIAAKEFAEEASAATFVRRWQAFVQESMEVPLAPLRAPLSSKRVRFESAGQVGSFLCDLLKAALRSEGSQVQLVILHAAALMGRADYAAGQFTLANLYAELAIDTPLVVTKVSGDALRRAVSQTRLEQRASQRPSRNLLHHDSSACFADDTGGPGSIDRAPLLPDATYSLALPRLLLDTGLLTLPAGTEGRIPPLLSFFAAARLPLPEEEACMLAKQLVVRLCMRRAWLALLRSCSRSLNDGIWDDDGDGHLSRQEVERGLGRAVAHIDTDANGFLELEELLAALGDTASKGLARLMIQTLDRNRDGRVSLEELLSLADVFVRFEGFVS
;
A
#
# COMPACT_ATOMS: atom_id res chain seq x y z
N MET A 1 -12.36 -25.10 50.31
CA MET A 1 -12.72 -25.10 48.89
C MET A 1 -12.11 -23.86 48.25
N ALA A 2 -10.89 -24.01 47.71
CA ALA A 2 -10.24 -23.00 46.89
C ALA A 2 -10.19 -23.56 45.48
N VAL A 3 -10.92 -22.94 44.55
CA VAL A 3 -10.95 -23.35 43.15
C VAL A 3 -9.73 -22.72 42.46
N SER A 4 -8.68 -23.52 42.33
CA SER A 4 -7.59 -23.29 41.39
C SER A 4 -8.15 -23.43 39.97
N GLY A 5 -8.15 -22.33 39.22
CA GLY A 5 -8.56 -22.29 37.82
C GLY A 5 -7.70 -21.31 37.04
N SER A 6 -6.38 -21.54 37.00
CA SER A 6 -5.53 -20.92 35.99
C SER A 6 -5.89 -21.56 34.65
N ASN A 7 -6.60 -20.83 33.81
CA ASN A 7 -6.91 -21.21 32.44
C ASN A 7 -5.59 -21.37 31.64
N ASP A 8 -5.18 -22.61 31.40
CA ASP A 8 -4.07 -23.00 30.53
C ASP A 8 -4.37 -22.69 29.04
N ARG A 9 -4.35 -21.40 28.68
CA ARG A 9 -4.52 -20.94 27.29
C ARG A 9 -3.19 -20.69 26.56
N HIS A 10 -2.09 -21.26 27.04
CA HIS A 10 -0.74 -21.09 26.47
C HIS A 10 -0.10 -22.41 25.97
N SER A 11 -0.85 -23.52 25.97
CA SER A 11 -0.28 -24.86 25.68
C SER A 11 0.39 -24.98 24.30
N ALA A 12 0.01 -24.15 23.32
CA ALA A 12 0.57 -24.20 21.98
C ALA A 12 2.08 -23.85 21.91
N MET A 13 2.57 -23.00 22.82
CA MET A 13 3.97 -22.51 22.86
C MET A 13 4.83 -23.17 23.95
N ASN A 14 4.23 -23.91 24.89
CA ASN A 14 4.85 -24.14 26.20
C ASN A 14 5.89 -25.25 26.29
N SER A 15 6.07 -26.07 25.25
CA SER A 15 7.02 -27.20 25.33
C SER A 15 8.21 -26.99 24.40
N PRO A 16 9.46 -27.07 24.92
CA PRO A 16 10.64 -27.27 24.10
C PRO A 16 10.50 -28.53 23.24
N PRO A 17 11.21 -28.63 22.10
CA PRO A 17 11.25 -29.87 21.34
C PRO A 17 11.70 -31.04 22.23
N PRO A 18 10.99 -32.19 22.27
CA PRO A 18 11.30 -33.28 23.21
C PRO A 18 12.73 -33.82 23.07
N GLU A 19 13.24 -33.88 21.84
CA GLU A 19 14.58 -34.38 21.52
C GLU A 19 15.69 -33.32 21.64
N ALA A 20 15.36 -32.05 21.93
CA ALA A 20 16.35 -30.98 22.00
C ALA A 20 17.28 -31.15 23.21
N CYS A 21 18.57 -31.29 22.93
CA CYS A 21 19.67 -31.31 23.89
C CYS A 21 20.36 -29.94 23.93
N GLY A 22 20.30 -29.27 25.09
CA GLY A 22 20.88 -27.93 25.28
C GLY A 22 20.00 -26.80 24.72
N ALA A 23 20.65 -25.68 24.39
CA ALA A 23 19.99 -24.49 23.84
C ALA A 23 19.45 -24.76 22.43
N PHE A 24 18.30 -24.16 22.12
CA PHE A 24 17.67 -24.22 20.80
C PHE A 24 17.21 -22.83 20.36
N LEU A 25 16.98 -22.68 19.07
CA LEU A 25 16.43 -21.47 18.47
C LEU A 25 14.95 -21.68 18.20
N ARG A 26 14.11 -20.73 18.61
CA ARG A 26 12.71 -20.63 18.22
C ARG A 26 12.51 -19.35 17.42
N VAL A 27 11.87 -19.45 16.26
CA VAL A 27 11.50 -18.31 15.44
C VAL A 27 9.99 -18.19 15.38
N VAL A 28 9.46 -17.05 15.79
CA VAL A 28 8.08 -16.63 15.59
C VAL A 28 8.04 -15.80 14.32
N SER A 29 7.49 -16.32 13.24
CA SER A 29 7.53 -15.71 11.91
C SER A 29 6.13 -15.32 11.44
N ILE A 30 6.01 -14.09 10.93
CA ILE A 30 4.87 -13.56 10.19
C ILE A 30 5.36 -12.86 8.92
N ASN A 31 4.46 -12.56 7.98
CA ASN A 31 4.76 -11.88 6.72
C ASN A 31 3.49 -11.17 6.20
N ASP A 32 3.68 -10.19 5.32
CA ASP A 32 2.60 -9.53 4.56
C ASP A 32 1.48 -8.99 5.46
N VAL A 33 1.82 -8.04 6.34
CA VAL A 33 0.90 -7.51 7.35
C VAL A 33 0.41 -6.12 6.99
N TYR A 34 -0.80 -6.05 6.45
CA TYR A 34 -1.40 -4.82 5.94
C TYR A 34 -2.36 -4.14 6.95
N LYS A 35 -2.62 -4.84 8.06
CA LYS A 35 -3.54 -4.41 9.12
C LYS A 35 -2.90 -4.56 10.49
N LEU A 36 -3.25 -3.62 11.37
CA LEU A 36 -2.77 -3.59 12.75
C LEU A 36 -3.44 -4.66 13.64
N ASP A 37 -4.57 -5.21 13.22
CA ASP A 37 -5.54 -5.94 14.05
C ASP A 37 -4.91 -7.09 14.88
N ASN A 38 -3.99 -7.85 14.30
CA ASN A 38 -3.41 -9.02 14.94
C ASN A 38 -2.08 -8.76 15.67
N TYR A 39 -1.48 -7.58 15.55
CA TYR A 39 -0.22 -7.28 16.25
C TYR A 39 -0.27 -7.48 17.77
N PRO A 40 -1.37 -7.17 18.49
CA PRO A 40 -1.46 -7.46 19.92
C PRO A 40 -1.40 -8.96 20.23
N ARG A 41 -1.85 -9.82 19.31
CA ARG A 41 -1.80 -11.28 19.46
C ARG A 41 -0.40 -11.82 19.15
N VAL A 42 0.26 -11.22 18.16
CA VAL A 42 1.68 -11.47 17.87
C VAL A 42 2.55 -11.14 19.09
N ALA A 43 2.32 -9.99 19.74
CA ALA A 43 3.04 -9.61 20.96
C ALA A 43 2.94 -10.69 22.06
N THR A 44 1.73 -11.22 22.30
CA THR A 44 1.49 -12.32 23.22
C THR A 44 2.22 -13.60 22.80
N ALA A 45 2.20 -13.95 21.50
CA ALA A 45 2.90 -15.11 20.98
C ALA A 45 4.43 -15.00 21.16
N VAL A 46 5.01 -13.83 20.89
CA VAL A 46 6.44 -13.54 21.09
C VAL A 46 6.81 -13.63 22.58
N ALA A 47 6.02 -13.03 23.46
CA ALA A 47 6.24 -13.11 24.90
C ALA A 47 6.18 -14.56 25.40
N ALA A 48 5.20 -15.35 24.94
CA ALA A 48 5.10 -16.78 25.25
C ALA A 48 6.29 -17.58 24.71
N ALA A 49 6.77 -17.28 23.49
CA ALA A 49 7.96 -17.90 22.92
C ALA A 49 9.18 -17.65 23.79
N ARG A 50 9.44 -16.39 24.16
CA ARG A 50 10.57 -15.99 25.01
C ARG A 50 10.51 -16.68 26.38
N ALA A 51 9.34 -16.73 27.01
CA ALA A 51 9.16 -17.44 28.27
C ALA A 51 9.45 -18.95 28.14
N SER A 52 9.00 -19.58 27.04
CA SER A 52 9.17 -21.02 26.82
C SER A 52 10.63 -21.45 26.60
N VAL A 53 11.44 -20.64 25.92
CA VAL A 53 12.84 -20.98 25.64
C VAL A 53 13.78 -20.70 26.82
N ALA A 54 13.43 -19.73 27.68
CA ALA A 54 14.23 -19.32 28.83
C ALA A 54 14.51 -20.48 29.81
N VAL A 55 13.57 -21.43 29.93
CA VAL A 55 13.69 -22.61 30.79
C VAL A 55 14.86 -23.53 30.39
N ARG A 56 15.32 -23.48 29.14
CA ARG A 56 16.40 -24.33 28.59
C ARG A 56 17.60 -23.53 28.07
N GLY A 57 17.66 -22.23 28.36
CA GLY A 57 18.69 -21.34 27.82
C GLY A 57 18.64 -21.19 26.29
N GLY A 58 17.48 -21.43 25.68
CA GLY A 58 17.25 -21.20 24.26
C GLY A 58 17.02 -19.72 23.94
N VAL A 59 16.91 -19.41 22.66
CA VAL A 59 16.66 -18.05 22.15
C VAL A 59 15.40 -18.04 21.31
N ALA A 60 14.57 -17.02 21.48
CA ALA A 60 13.37 -16.81 20.69
C ALA A 60 13.53 -15.49 19.91
N LEU A 61 13.32 -15.56 18.59
CA LEU A 61 13.35 -14.42 17.68
C LEU A 61 11.97 -14.20 17.06
N ALA A 62 11.54 -12.96 16.95
CA ALA A 62 10.35 -12.57 16.22
C ALA A 62 10.73 -11.93 14.88
N CYS A 63 10.29 -12.54 13.77
CA CYS A 63 10.65 -12.14 12.42
C CYS A 63 9.40 -11.73 11.62
N LEU A 64 9.50 -10.61 10.91
CA LEU A 64 8.51 -10.16 9.92
C LEU A 64 9.15 -10.15 8.53
N ASN A 65 8.63 -10.95 7.60
CA ASN A 65 9.27 -11.17 6.30
C ASN A 65 8.67 -10.30 5.19
N GLY A 66 8.77 -8.97 5.30
CA GLY A 66 8.37 -8.00 4.26
C GLY A 66 6.88 -7.66 4.19
N ASP A 67 6.60 -6.60 3.41
CA ASP A 67 5.28 -6.02 3.12
C ASP A 67 4.47 -5.71 4.38
N PHE A 68 4.91 -4.71 5.13
CA PHE A 68 4.27 -4.25 6.37
C PHE A 68 4.02 -2.74 6.43
N LEU A 69 4.62 -1.95 5.55
CA LEU A 69 4.33 -0.52 5.45
C LEU A 69 3.28 -0.25 4.37
N SER A 70 3.20 -1.04 3.31
CA SER A 70 2.26 -0.82 2.21
C SER A 70 1.81 -2.15 1.59
N PRO A 71 0.62 -2.22 0.96
CA PRO A 71 -0.48 -1.25 1.05
C PRO A 71 -1.21 -1.36 2.39
N CYS A 72 -1.20 -0.28 3.18
CA CYS A 72 -1.98 -0.23 4.42
C CYS A 72 -2.87 1.01 4.41
N THR A 73 -4.14 0.87 4.80
CA THR A 73 -5.06 2.02 4.91
C THR A 73 -4.49 3.08 5.85
N VAL A 74 -3.92 2.65 6.99
CA VAL A 74 -3.30 3.59 7.92
C VAL A 74 -2.08 4.27 7.33
N THR A 75 -1.22 3.56 6.57
CA THR A 75 -0.06 4.17 5.89
C THR A 75 -0.46 5.14 4.78
N ALA A 76 -1.55 4.86 4.06
CA ALA A 76 -2.10 5.78 3.08
C ALA A 76 -2.54 7.10 3.72
N LEU A 77 -2.91 7.06 5.00
CA LEU A 77 -3.13 8.23 5.81
C LEU A 77 -1.77 8.73 6.34
N ASP A 78 -1.19 8.13 7.36
CA ASP A 78 -0.10 8.71 8.15
C ASP A 78 1.32 8.61 7.57
N GLY A 79 1.46 8.09 6.35
CA GLY A 79 2.75 7.95 5.69
C GLY A 79 3.59 6.75 6.15
N GLY A 80 3.04 5.83 6.94
CA GLY A 80 3.69 4.60 7.41
C GLY A 80 4.15 4.64 8.85
N LYS A 81 3.83 5.73 9.59
CA LYS A 81 4.29 5.95 10.96
C LYS A 81 3.72 4.91 11.92
N ALA A 82 2.41 4.65 11.85
CA ALA A 82 1.71 3.70 12.70
C ALA A 82 2.16 2.27 12.46
N MET A 83 2.32 1.87 11.20
CA MET A 83 2.76 0.50 10.87
C MET A 83 4.18 0.25 11.37
N ALA A 84 5.09 1.22 11.22
CA ALA A 84 6.43 1.12 11.78
C ALA A 84 6.42 1.09 13.32
N ASP A 85 5.65 1.97 13.97
CA ASP A 85 5.49 1.97 15.42
C ASP A 85 4.95 0.63 15.94
N ALA A 86 4.01 0.03 15.21
CA ALA A 86 3.34 -1.21 15.59
C ALA A 86 4.30 -2.39 15.73
N LEU A 87 5.41 -2.41 14.99
CA LEU A 87 6.44 -3.44 15.12
C LEU A 87 7.04 -3.47 16.52
N ASN A 88 7.17 -2.30 17.17
CA ASN A 88 7.64 -2.21 18.55
C ASN A 88 6.65 -2.86 19.52
N TYR A 89 5.35 -2.61 19.31
CA TYR A 89 4.28 -3.18 20.14
C TYR A 89 4.07 -4.67 19.91
N ALA A 90 4.31 -5.15 18.67
CA ALA A 90 4.28 -6.56 18.31
C ALA A 90 5.52 -7.34 18.78
N LEU A 91 6.52 -6.64 19.36
CA LEU A 91 7.78 -7.21 19.83
C LEU A 91 8.61 -7.87 18.72
N ILE A 92 8.59 -7.30 17.50
CA ILE A 92 9.38 -7.81 16.37
C ILE A 92 10.87 -7.53 16.61
N ASP A 93 11.71 -8.56 16.47
CA ASP A 93 13.17 -8.44 16.59
C ASP A 93 13.79 -8.08 15.24
N TYR A 94 13.33 -8.71 14.16
CA TYR A 94 13.87 -8.51 12.81
C TYR A 94 12.76 -8.32 11.78
N ALA A 95 12.89 -7.30 10.95
CA ALA A 95 12.04 -7.09 9.79
C ALA A 95 12.85 -7.13 8.48
N CYS A 96 12.29 -7.78 7.48
CA CYS A 96 12.73 -7.76 6.09
C CYS A 96 11.95 -6.67 5.34
N LEU A 97 12.58 -5.98 4.38
CA LEU A 97 11.82 -5.15 3.43
C LEU A 97 11.28 -6.05 2.31
N GLY A 98 9.99 -5.91 2.03
CA GLY A 98 9.35 -6.44 0.84
C GLY A 98 9.33 -5.42 -0.29
N ASN A 99 8.71 -5.79 -1.41
CA ASN A 99 8.64 -4.94 -2.58
C ASN A 99 7.73 -3.73 -2.34
N LYS A 100 6.70 -3.85 -1.48
CA LYS A 100 5.77 -2.77 -1.22
C LYS A 100 6.32 -1.71 -0.26
N GLU A 101 7.38 -1.97 0.50
CA GLU A 101 8.03 -0.90 1.28
C GLU A 101 8.53 0.26 0.39
N PHE A 102 8.91 -0.06 -0.86
CA PHE A 102 9.35 0.92 -1.87
C PHE A 102 8.19 1.65 -2.57
N ASP A 103 6.95 1.40 -2.16
CA ASP A 103 5.81 2.24 -2.48
C ASP A 103 5.92 3.63 -1.86
N LEU A 104 6.68 3.74 -0.76
CA LEU A 104 7.00 4.98 -0.10
C LEU A 104 8.25 5.60 -0.76
N PRO A 105 8.29 6.94 -0.96
CA PRO A 105 9.52 7.60 -1.35
C PRO A 105 10.65 7.26 -0.37
N LEU A 106 11.87 7.00 -0.86
CA LEU A 106 12.99 6.52 -0.05
C LEU A 106 13.24 7.35 1.23
N PRO A 107 13.25 8.70 1.21
CA PRO A 107 13.39 9.48 2.43
C PRO A 107 12.29 9.20 3.47
N SER A 108 11.05 8.97 3.01
CA SER A 108 9.90 8.68 3.86
C SER A 108 9.96 7.25 4.39
N LEU A 109 10.40 6.29 3.57
CA LEU A 109 10.69 4.93 4.02
C LEU A 109 11.72 4.97 5.16
N VAL A 110 12.86 5.63 4.96
CA VAL A 110 13.92 5.74 5.99
C VAL A 110 13.39 6.38 7.27
N ARG A 111 12.60 7.47 7.18
CA ARG A 111 11.97 8.10 8.35
C ARG A 111 11.01 7.17 9.08
N SER A 112 10.18 6.42 8.35
CA SER A 112 9.26 5.45 8.96
C SER A 112 10.03 4.33 9.64
N LEU A 113 11.05 3.76 8.98
CA LEU A 113 11.88 2.69 9.56
C LEU A 113 12.62 3.14 10.83
N ALA A 114 13.04 4.40 10.92
CA ALA A 114 13.69 4.95 12.12
C ALA A 114 12.78 4.94 13.37
N ARG A 115 11.47 4.76 13.21
CA ARG A 115 10.51 4.63 14.33
C ARG A 115 10.46 3.22 14.92
N PHE A 116 10.96 2.22 14.18
CA PHE A 116 11.12 0.88 14.70
C PHE A 116 12.41 0.81 15.51
N THR A 117 12.26 0.92 16.83
CA THR A 117 13.38 1.04 17.79
C THR A 117 13.56 -0.21 18.65
N HIS A 118 12.56 -1.12 18.68
CA HIS A 118 12.63 -2.37 19.44
C HIS A 118 13.57 -3.39 18.78
N GLY A 119 13.52 -3.49 17.45
CA GLY A 119 14.29 -4.43 16.68
C GLY A 119 15.09 -3.76 15.56
N LYS A 120 15.47 -4.55 14.55
CA LYS A 120 16.28 -4.10 13.43
C LYS A 120 15.60 -4.43 12.11
N VAL A 121 15.65 -3.48 11.18
CA VAL A 121 15.43 -3.82 9.76
C VAL A 121 16.78 -4.16 9.17
N LEU A 122 16.92 -5.38 8.67
CA LEU A 122 18.10 -5.77 7.93
C LEU A 122 17.83 -5.54 6.44
N ASN A 123 18.82 -5.03 5.71
CA ASN A 123 18.71 -4.88 4.27
C ASN A 123 20.10 -4.83 3.63
N GLN A 124 20.28 -5.52 2.51
CA GLN A 124 21.56 -5.54 1.82
C GLN A 124 21.81 -4.34 0.90
N GLU A 125 20.74 -3.71 0.41
CA GLU A 125 20.76 -2.68 -0.65
C GLU A 125 20.74 -1.25 -0.08
N LEU A 126 20.05 -1.03 1.03
CA LEU A 126 20.01 0.26 1.70
C LEU A 126 21.23 0.40 2.62
N ALA A 127 22.23 1.16 2.19
CA ALA A 127 23.51 1.33 2.89
C ALA A 127 23.39 1.79 4.35
N ALA A 128 22.28 2.43 4.74
CA ALA A 128 22.01 2.85 6.11
C ALA A 128 21.56 1.70 7.04
N LEU A 129 21.25 0.52 6.50
CA LEU A 129 20.76 -0.63 7.24
C LEU A 129 21.82 -1.74 7.28
N PRO A 130 21.91 -2.50 8.39
CA PRO A 130 22.79 -3.65 8.47
C PRO A 130 22.34 -4.75 7.50
N ARG A 131 23.31 -5.42 6.86
CA ARG A 131 23.03 -6.51 5.90
C ARG A 131 22.65 -7.82 6.57
N PHE A 132 23.20 -8.05 7.76
CA PHE A 132 23.01 -9.26 8.55
C PHE A 132 23.09 -8.95 10.04
N ASP A 133 22.69 -9.92 10.85
CA ASP A 133 22.98 -9.96 12.28
C ASP A 133 23.43 -11.36 12.70
N CYS A 134 24.12 -11.46 13.83
CA CYS A 134 24.59 -12.72 14.39
C CYS A 134 24.01 -12.93 15.79
N VAL A 135 23.22 -14.00 15.94
CA VAL A 135 22.55 -14.35 17.19
C VAL A 135 23.22 -15.57 17.81
N ARG A 136 23.57 -15.47 19.10
CA ARG A 136 24.11 -16.59 19.86
C ARG A 136 22.99 -17.53 20.30
N VAL A 137 23.12 -18.82 20.02
CA VAL A 137 22.20 -19.88 20.46
C VAL A 137 23.00 -20.91 21.24
N GLY A 138 23.14 -20.68 22.55
CA GLY A 138 24.06 -21.45 23.40
C GLY A 138 25.50 -21.36 22.89
N GLU A 139 26.08 -22.50 22.50
CA GLU A 139 27.42 -22.56 21.93
C GLU A 139 27.49 -22.33 20.41
N ARG A 140 26.36 -22.09 19.75
CA ARG A 140 26.25 -21.88 18.30
C ARG A 140 25.93 -20.44 17.91
N THR A 141 26.20 -20.09 16.67
CA THR A 141 25.95 -18.75 16.12
C THR A 141 25.08 -18.86 14.88
N ALA A 142 23.94 -18.19 14.89
CA ALA A 142 23.04 -18.07 13.76
C ALA A 142 23.24 -16.74 13.04
N VAL A 143 23.49 -16.80 11.74
CA VAL A 143 23.59 -15.63 10.86
C VAL A 143 22.22 -15.40 10.23
N LEU A 144 21.57 -14.29 10.57
CA LEU A 144 20.33 -13.86 9.93
C LEU A 144 20.68 -12.98 8.72
N ALA A 145 20.11 -13.30 7.57
CA ALA A 145 20.29 -12.53 6.34
C ALA A 145 18.93 -12.13 5.79
N VAL A 146 18.78 -10.87 5.41
CA VAL A 146 17.58 -10.39 4.71
C VAL A 146 17.88 -10.17 3.24
N LEU A 147 16.99 -10.68 2.39
CA LEU A 147 17.17 -10.67 0.95
C LEU A 147 15.91 -10.11 0.27
N LEU A 148 16.13 -9.19 -0.66
CA LEU A 148 15.10 -8.45 -1.36
C LEU A 148 15.04 -8.89 -2.82
N THR A 149 13.83 -9.16 -3.36
CA THR A 149 13.67 -9.74 -4.70
C THR A 149 14.40 -8.93 -5.79
N PRO A 150 15.24 -9.57 -6.65
CA PRO A 150 15.85 -8.88 -7.79
C PRO A 150 14.87 -8.64 -8.94
N ASP A 151 13.68 -9.25 -8.87
CA ASP A 151 12.67 -9.13 -9.92
C ASP A 151 12.03 -7.73 -9.90
N ARG A 152 12.49 -6.90 -10.83
CA ARG A 152 12.02 -5.52 -10.98
C ARG A 152 10.53 -5.41 -11.27
N THR A 153 9.93 -6.46 -11.84
CA THR A 153 8.48 -6.50 -12.14
C THR A 153 7.63 -6.52 -10.86
N LYS A 154 8.25 -6.68 -9.68
CA LYS A 154 7.56 -6.67 -8.38
C LYS A 154 7.49 -5.30 -7.72
N TYR A 155 8.22 -4.31 -8.25
CA TYR A 155 8.33 -2.97 -7.67
C TYR A 155 7.54 -1.94 -8.47
N ARG A 156 7.24 -0.78 -7.83
CA ARG A 156 6.85 0.41 -8.59
C ARG A 156 8.00 0.83 -9.51
N PRO A 157 7.77 1.36 -10.73
CA PRO A 157 8.84 1.72 -11.68
C PRO A 157 9.77 2.85 -11.26
N THR A 158 9.52 3.47 -10.09
CA THR A 158 10.34 4.55 -9.55
C THR A 158 10.64 4.26 -8.10
N GLY A 159 11.89 4.46 -7.68
CA GLY A 159 12.28 4.42 -6.26
C GLY A 159 12.63 3.04 -5.70
N TYR A 160 12.82 2.03 -6.55
CA TYR A 160 13.24 0.69 -6.14
C TYR A 160 14.76 0.50 -6.22
N PRO A 161 15.35 -0.36 -5.36
CA PRO A 161 16.78 -0.59 -5.35
C PRO A 161 17.19 -1.56 -6.46
N HIS A 162 18.45 -1.48 -6.87
CA HIS A 162 19.04 -2.50 -7.73
C HIS A 162 19.48 -3.70 -6.88
N ALA A 163 18.58 -4.66 -6.70
CA ALA A 163 18.88 -5.85 -5.92
C ALA A 163 19.69 -6.89 -6.71
N MET A 164 20.66 -7.50 -6.02
CA MET A 164 21.47 -8.61 -6.57
C MET A 164 20.65 -9.90 -6.70
N PRO A 165 21.04 -10.83 -7.58
CA PRO A 165 20.50 -12.19 -7.57
C PRO A 165 20.61 -12.82 -6.17
N MET A 166 19.52 -13.42 -5.70
CA MET A 166 19.38 -13.92 -4.32
C MET A 166 20.53 -14.81 -3.84
N ALA A 167 20.93 -15.80 -4.65
CA ALA A 167 22.01 -16.71 -4.27
C ALA A 167 23.37 -16.00 -4.17
N GLU A 168 23.62 -15.01 -5.02
CA GLU A 168 24.83 -14.19 -4.97
C GLU A 168 24.83 -13.32 -3.70
N ALA A 169 23.69 -12.71 -3.39
CA ALA A 169 23.46 -11.95 -2.18
C ALA A 169 23.70 -12.78 -0.90
N CYS A 170 23.17 -14.02 -0.84
CA CYS A 170 23.47 -14.96 0.26
C CYS A 170 24.97 -15.19 0.43
N ASN A 171 25.70 -15.39 -0.67
CA ASN A 171 27.15 -15.62 -0.63
C ASN A 171 27.92 -14.40 -0.12
N VAL A 172 27.53 -13.20 -0.56
CA VAL A 172 28.12 -11.94 -0.08
C VAL A 172 27.90 -11.80 1.43
N VAL A 173 26.67 -11.96 1.89
CA VAL A 173 26.32 -11.86 3.31
C VAL A 173 27.06 -12.92 4.14
N TRP A 174 27.09 -14.17 3.68
CA TRP A 174 27.80 -15.24 4.39
C TRP A 174 29.29 -14.95 4.55
N ARG A 175 29.93 -14.47 3.49
CA ARG A 175 31.35 -14.10 3.52
C ARG A 175 31.61 -12.94 4.48
N GLU A 176 30.77 -11.90 4.46
CA GLU A 176 30.88 -10.75 5.36
C GLU A 176 30.68 -11.17 6.83
N ALA A 177 29.68 -12.00 7.11
CA ALA A 177 29.43 -12.54 8.44
C ALA A 177 30.61 -13.39 8.94
N LYS A 178 31.17 -14.25 8.09
CA LYS A 178 32.36 -15.06 8.39
C LYS A 178 33.58 -14.19 8.72
N ALA A 179 33.80 -13.12 7.94
CA ALA A 179 34.87 -12.17 8.20
C ALA A 179 34.68 -11.44 9.55
N ALA A 180 33.45 -11.03 9.86
CA ALA A 180 33.12 -10.36 11.13
C ALA A 180 33.25 -11.29 12.35
N LEU A 181 32.86 -12.56 12.21
CA LEU A 181 32.95 -13.56 13.28
C LEU A 181 34.36 -14.14 13.46
N GLY A 182 35.23 -14.04 12.45
CA GLY A 182 36.52 -14.74 12.41
C GLY A 182 36.42 -16.26 12.23
N ALA A 183 35.20 -16.77 12.03
CA ALA A 183 34.88 -18.18 11.80
C ALA A 183 33.55 -18.29 11.04
N SER A 184 33.29 -19.45 10.44
CA SER A 184 31.97 -19.71 9.83
C SER A 184 30.89 -19.81 10.91
N GLY A 185 29.72 -19.24 10.66
CA GLY A 185 28.55 -19.48 11.51
C GLY A 185 28.09 -20.94 11.49
N ASP A 186 27.27 -21.31 12.47
CA ASP A 186 26.68 -22.65 12.57
C ASP A 186 25.37 -22.76 11.81
N LEU A 187 24.59 -21.67 11.78
CA LEU A 187 23.32 -21.56 11.06
C LEU A 187 23.32 -20.35 10.14
N PHE A 188 22.66 -20.48 9.00
CA PHE A 188 22.27 -19.40 8.10
C PHE A 188 20.74 -19.38 7.99
N LEU A 189 20.14 -18.23 8.28
CA LEU A 189 18.70 -18.02 8.35
C LEU A 189 18.30 -16.93 7.35
N PRO A 190 18.06 -17.29 6.08
CA PRO A 190 17.59 -16.36 5.07
C PRO A 190 16.13 -15.98 5.33
N MET A 191 15.89 -14.68 5.40
CA MET A 191 14.59 -14.02 5.36
C MET A 191 14.40 -13.42 3.96
N THR A 192 13.39 -13.85 3.24
CA THR A 192 13.12 -13.46 1.84
C THR A 192 11.76 -12.80 1.71
N HIS A 193 11.60 -12.04 0.62
CA HIS A 193 10.31 -11.55 0.18
C HIS A 193 10.19 -11.68 -1.35
N GLN A 194 9.84 -12.89 -1.79
CA GLN A 194 9.71 -13.28 -3.20
C GLN A 194 8.69 -14.43 -3.34
N PRO A 195 8.16 -14.73 -4.53
CA PRO A 195 7.24 -15.85 -4.73
C PRO A 195 7.80 -17.20 -4.26
N ILE A 196 6.93 -18.11 -3.81
CA ILE A 196 7.30 -19.44 -3.30
C ILE A 196 8.13 -20.25 -4.30
N LYS A 197 7.87 -20.08 -5.60
CA LYS A 197 8.64 -20.73 -6.67
C LYS A 197 10.11 -20.31 -6.63
N ASP A 198 10.37 -19.04 -6.38
CA ASP A 198 11.72 -18.46 -6.36
C ASP A 198 12.43 -18.80 -5.04
N ASP A 199 11.70 -18.91 -3.93
CA ASP A 199 12.23 -19.45 -2.67
C ASP A 199 12.65 -20.92 -2.81
N CYS A 200 11.86 -21.75 -3.50
CA CYS A 200 12.24 -23.13 -3.81
C CYS A 200 13.51 -23.20 -4.67
N ALA A 201 13.63 -22.33 -5.67
CA ALA A 201 14.81 -22.26 -6.52
C ALA A 201 16.05 -21.78 -5.75
N LEU A 202 15.89 -20.79 -4.88
CA LEU A 202 16.96 -20.33 -3.98
C LEU A 202 17.42 -21.44 -3.04
N ALA A 203 16.49 -22.15 -2.39
CA ALA A 203 16.82 -23.24 -1.49
C ALA A 203 17.59 -24.37 -2.22
N ALA A 204 17.18 -24.73 -3.43
CA ALA A 204 17.91 -25.68 -4.27
C ALA A 204 19.34 -25.20 -4.60
N CYS A 205 19.50 -23.92 -4.96
CA CYS A 205 20.82 -23.34 -5.22
C CYS A 205 21.71 -23.31 -3.96
N LEU A 206 21.15 -22.96 -2.79
CA LEU A 206 21.87 -22.97 -1.52
C LEU A 206 22.30 -24.39 -1.13
N ALA A 207 21.54 -25.42 -1.47
CA ALA A 207 21.88 -26.82 -1.21
C ALA A 207 23.19 -27.25 -1.89
N GLU A 208 23.48 -26.69 -3.07
CA GLU A 208 24.70 -26.95 -3.83
C GLU A 208 25.92 -26.18 -3.28
N HIS A 209 25.69 -25.16 -2.44
CA HIS A 209 26.76 -24.35 -1.88
C HIS A 209 27.53 -25.11 -0.76
N PRO A 210 28.88 -25.20 -0.83
CA PRO A 210 29.70 -26.02 0.09
C PRO A 210 29.52 -25.75 1.59
N GLU A 211 29.30 -24.50 1.99
CA GLU A 211 29.06 -24.14 3.40
C GLU A 211 27.56 -23.99 3.74
N LEU A 212 26.82 -23.17 2.98
CA LEU A 212 25.41 -22.84 3.23
C LEU A 212 24.46 -24.04 3.11
N GLY A 213 24.74 -25.03 2.25
CA GLY A 213 23.81 -26.15 2.01
C GLY A 213 23.52 -26.98 3.26
N VAL A 214 24.51 -27.17 4.13
CA VAL A 214 24.33 -27.89 5.41
C VAL A 214 23.96 -26.98 6.59
N ARG A 215 23.98 -25.66 6.38
CA ARG A 215 23.79 -24.63 7.43
C ARG A 215 22.47 -23.89 7.32
N THR A 216 21.66 -24.16 6.28
CA THR A 216 20.39 -23.47 6.03
C THR A 216 19.21 -24.41 6.35
N PRO A 217 18.85 -24.64 7.63
CA PRO A 217 17.76 -25.56 7.96
C PRO A 217 16.38 -25.01 7.59
N ILE A 218 16.23 -23.69 7.54
CA ILE A 218 14.96 -23.00 7.34
C ILE A 218 15.16 -21.78 6.45
N LEU A 219 14.12 -21.40 5.71
CA LEU A 219 14.02 -20.16 4.95
C LEU A 219 12.68 -19.50 5.28
N LEU A 220 12.72 -18.23 5.68
CA LEU A 220 11.56 -17.48 6.16
C LEU A 220 11.09 -16.53 5.06
N GLY A 221 9.95 -16.81 4.42
CA GLY A 221 9.48 -16.06 3.25
C GLY A 221 8.22 -15.21 3.48
N GLY A 222 7.87 -14.43 2.46
CA GLY A 222 6.63 -13.62 2.33
C GLY A 222 6.14 -13.55 0.88
N HIS A 223 5.37 -12.52 0.49
CA HIS A 223 4.89 -12.17 -0.86
C HIS A 223 3.62 -12.88 -1.36
N ASP A 224 3.45 -14.18 -1.12
CA ASP A 224 2.33 -14.94 -1.71
C ASP A 224 0.99 -14.78 -0.95
N HIS A 225 1.01 -14.22 0.27
CA HIS A 225 -0.13 -14.07 1.18
C HIS A 225 -0.80 -15.37 1.67
N GLU A 226 -0.30 -16.54 1.26
CA GLU A 226 -0.81 -17.85 1.69
C GLU A 226 0.09 -18.50 2.75
N VAL A 227 -0.53 -19.36 3.58
CA VAL A 227 0.23 -20.21 4.49
C VAL A 227 0.83 -21.34 3.66
N ASP A 228 2.15 -21.41 3.60
CA ASP A 228 2.87 -22.45 2.87
C ASP A 228 4.10 -22.90 3.65
N VAL A 229 4.17 -24.20 3.94
CA VAL A 229 5.28 -24.83 4.65
C VAL A 229 5.70 -26.06 3.87
N ARG A 230 6.90 -26.03 3.28
CA ARG A 230 7.39 -27.11 2.41
C ARG A 230 8.90 -27.24 2.44
N GLU A 231 9.40 -28.42 2.09
CA GLU A 231 10.84 -28.65 1.95
C GLU A 231 11.30 -28.44 0.50
N ALA A 232 12.44 -27.78 0.33
CA ALA A 232 13.18 -27.69 -0.93
C ALA A 232 14.68 -27.52 -0.63
N GLY A 233 15.56 -28.16 -1.40
CA GLY A 233 17.01 -28.02 -1.21
C GLY A 233 17.51 -28.37 0.20
N GLY A 234 16.80 -29.23 0.94
CA GLY A 234 17.14 -29.59 2.32
C GLY A 234 16.72 -28.56 3.40
N ALA A 235 16.20 -27.41 2.99
CA ALA A 235 15.65 -26.39 3.89
C ALA A 235 14.11 -26.51 4.00
N LEU A 236 13.57 -26.15 5.16
CA LEU A 236 12.13 -25.92 5.34
C LEU A 236 11.79 -24.46 5.02
N ILE A 237 11.07 -24.23 3.94
CA ILE A 237 10.55 -22.91 3.56
C ILE A 237 9.25 -22.67 4.33
N VAL A 238 9.11 -21.50 4.95
CA VAL A 238 7.99 -21.15 5.82
C VAL A 238 7.42 -19.78 5.43
N LYS A 239 6.14 -19.77 5.05
CA LYS A 239 5.29 -18.58 4.86
C LYS A 239 4.03 -18.70 5.71
N ALA A 240 3.69 -17.65 6.43
CA ALA A 240 2.66 -17.65 7.47
C ALA A 240 1.33 -16.99 7.04
N GLY A 241 1.08 -16.81 5.73
CA GLY A 241 -0.13 -16.16 5.24
C GLY A 241 0.00 -14.65 5.14
N CYS A 242 -1.01 -13.91 5.59
CA CYS A 242 -1.01 -12.44 5.61
C CYS A 242 -1.77 -11.89 6.82
N ASP A 243 -1.63 -10.59 7.07
CA ASP A 243 -2.29 -9.84 8.15
C ASP A 243 -2.04 -10.43 9.55
N ALA A 244 -0.96 -11.21 9.70
CA ALA A 244 -0.66 -12.02 10.87
C ALA A 244 -1.89 -12.83 11.35
N ALA A 245 -2.75 -13.30 10.44
CA ALA A 245 -3.88 -14.16 10.77
C ALA A 245 -3.42 -15.53 11.29
N SER A 246 -2.24 -15.94 10.84
CA SER A 246 -1.51 -17.12 11.28
C SER A 246 -0.10 -16.71 11.70
N ILE A 247 0.46 -17.43 12.67
CA ILE A 247 1.81 -17.21 13.22
C ILE A 247 2.56 -18.53 13.10
N ALA A 248 3.67 -18.53 12.34
CA ALA A 248 4.54 -19.68 12.24
C ALA A 248 5.53 -19.70 13.41
N VAL A 249 5.71 -20.87 14.01
CA VAL A 249 6.62 -21.11 15.13
C VAL A 249 7.55 -22.23 14.71
N VAL A 250 8.81 -21.88 14.49
CA VAL A 250 9.83 -22.78 13.94
C VAL A 250 10.93 -22.99 14.97
N ASP A 251 11.11 -24.22 15.41
CA ASP A 251 12.22 -24.62 16.27
C ASP A 251 13.35 -25.21 15.44
N VAL A 252 14.58 -24.75 15.69
CA VAL A 252 15.83 -25.36 15.21
C VAL A 252 16.63 -25.81 16.44
N TYR A 253 16.94 -27.10 16.50
CA TYR A 253 17.52 -27.72 17.69
C TYR A 253 18.48 -28.86 17.33
N TRP A 254 19.25 -29.32 18.32
CA TRP A 254 20.19 -30.43 18.17
C TRP A 254 19.83 -31.57 19.11
N THR A 255 19.97 -32.80 18.64
CA THR A 255 19.79 -34.00 19.47
C THR A 255 21.04 -34.29 20.30
N ALA A 256 20.98 -35.29 21.18
CA ALA A 256 22.14 -35.74 21.94
C ALA A 256 23.29 -36.28 21.06
N SER A 257 22.99 -36.74 19.84
CA SER A 257 24.02 -37.15 18.85
C SER A 257 24.62 -35.97 18.08
N GLY A 258 24.14 -34.74 18.32
CA GLY A 258 24.55 -33.54 17.59
C GLY A 258 23.84 -33.34 16.25
N GLU A 259 22.88 -34.20 15.90
CA GLU A 259 22.08 -34.06 14.68
C GLU A 259 21.20 -32.80 14.76
N GLN A 260 21.22 -31.97 13.72
CA GLN A 260 20.38 -30.78 13.60
C GLN A 260 18.98 -31.16 13.09
N LYS A 261 17.95 -30.77 13.82
CA LYS A 261 16.54 -30.97 13.47
C LYS A 261 15.77 -29.66 13.48
N ARG A 262 14.63 -29.67 12.80
CA ARG A 262 13.67 -28.57 12.78
C ARG A 262 12.25 -29.06 13.00
N ALA A 263 11.40 -28.23 13.60
CA ALA A 263 9.96 -28.46 13.71
C ALA A 263 9.22 -27.15 13.46
N CYS A 264 8.11 -27.19 12.72
CA CYS A 264 7.30 -26.00 12.44
C CYS A 264 5.84 -26.25 12.83
N LYS A 265 5.22 -25.25 13.45
CA LYS A 265 3.79 -25.20 13.72
C LYS A 265 3.25 -23.86 13.21
N VAL A 266 2.10 -23.88 12.55
CA VAL A 266 1.38 -22.65 12.18
C VAL A 266 0.14 -22.56 13.07
N ILE A 267 0.05 -21.49 13.86
CA ILE A 267 -0.97 -21.31 14.89
C ILE A 267 -1.84 -20.13 14.48
N ALA A 268 -3.16 -20.23 14.60
CA ALA A 268 -4.03 -19.11 14.28
C ALA A 268 -3.84 -18.01 15.34
N ALA A 269 -3.69 -16.74 14.94
CA ALA A 269 -3.44 -15.65 15.87
C ALA A 269 -4.53 -15.51 16.94
N LYS A 270 -5.79 -15.85 16.60
CA LYS A 270 -6.93 -15.85 17.53
C LYS A 270 -6.76 -16.76 18.75
N GLU A 271 -5.84 -17.73 18.71
CA GLU A 271 -5.50 -18.60 19.85
C GLU A 271 -4.71 -17.86 20.93
N PHE A 272 -4.07 -16.74 20.58
CA PHE A 272 -3.39 -15.86 21.52
C PHE A 272 -4.33 -14.74 21.98
N ALA A 273 -4.27 -14.42 23.26
CA ALA A 273 -4.92 -13.22 23.79
C ALA A 273 -4.24 -11.95 23.25
N GLU A 274 -4.95 -10.83 23.26
CA GLU A 274 -4.37 -9.53 22.89
C GLU A 274 -3.55 -8.96 24.05
N GLU A 275 -2.32 -8.56 23.79
CA GLU A 275 -1.50 -7.80 24.73
C GLU A 275 -2.08 -6.39 24.92
N ALA A 276 -2.19 -5.93 26.17
CA ALA A 276 -2.98 -4.76 26.53
C ALA A 276 -2.44 -3.44 25.96
N SER A 277 -1.11 -3.24 25.99
CA SER A 277 -0.46 -2.03 25.48
C SER A 277 -0.59 -1.94 23.96
N ALA A 278 -0.26 -3.02 23.26
CA ALA A 278 -0.43 -3.16 21.82
C ALA A 278 -1.88 -2.96 21.40
N ALA A 279 -2.84 -3.58 22.10
CA ALA A 279 -4.26 -3.42 21.78
C ALA A 279 -4.74 -1.97 21.95
N THR A 280 -4.21 -1.25 22.94
CA THR A 280 -4.51 0.17 23.13
C THR A 280 -3.95 1.03 22.01
N PHE A 281 -2.71 0.76 21.58
CA PHE A 281 -2.12 1.40 20.40
C PHE A 281 -2.96 1.15 19.14
N VAL A 282 -3.36 -0.09 18.88
CA VAL A 282 -4.15 -0.48 17.70
C VAL A 282 -5.52 0.19 17.70
N ARG A 283 -6.24 0.15 18.83
CA ARG A 283 -7.55 0.81 18.95
C ARG A 283 -7.51 2.31 18.65
N ARG A 284 -6.45 3.00 19.10
CA ARG A 284 -6.25 4.42 18.80
C ARG A 284 -6.16 4.68 17.29
N TRP A 285 -5.41 3.84 16.58
CA TRP A 285 -5.23 3.98 15.14
C TRP A 285 -6.46 3.54 14.35
N GLN A 286 -7.19 2.52 14.81
CA GLN A 286 -8.49 2.15 14.23
C GLN A 286 -9.51 3.29 14.36
N ALA A 287 -9.58 3.94 15.53
CA ALA A 287 -10.43 5.11 15.73
C ALA A 287 -10.04 6.27 14.79
N PHE A 288 -8.74 6.51 14.60
CA PHE A 288 -8.26 7.50 13.64
C PHE A 288 -8.66 7.18 12.19
N VAL A 289 -8.50 5.92 11.75
CA VAL A 289 -8.93 5.50 10.42
C VAL A 289 -10.44 5.72 10.26
N GLN A 290 -11.23 5.33 11.27
CA GLN A 290 -12.68 5.53 11.27
C GLN A 290 -13.06 7.01 11.14
N GLU A 291 -12.47 7.89 11.95
CA GLU A 291 -12.70 9.34 11.86
C GLU A 291 -12.31 9.90 10.49
N SER A 292 -11.22 9.40 9.90
CA SER A 292 -10.78 9.79 8.56
C SER A 292 -11.76 9.35 7.47
N MET A 293 -12.42 8.21 7.66
CA MET A 293 -13.40 7.68 6.70
C MET A 293 -14.67 8.55 6.61
N GLU A 294 -14.97 9.35 7.63
CA GLU A 294 -16.11 10.28 7.66
C GLU A 294 -15.84 11.59 6.89
N VAL A 295 -14.60 11.81 6.44
CA VAL A 295 -14.21 13.05 5.77
C VAL A 295 -14.99 13.25 4.46
N PRO A 296 -15.67 14.40 4.28
CA PRO A 296 -16.36 14.73 3.05
C PRO A 296 -15.35 15.04 1.94
N LEU A 297 -15.47 14.35 0.80
CA LEU A 297 -14.59 14.54 -0.36
C LEU A 297 -15.21 15.45 -1.42
N ALA A 298 -16.48 15.21 -1.76
CA ALA A 298 -17.13 15.94 -2.83
C ALA A 298 -18.64 16.05 -2.61
N PRO A 299 -19.28 17.17 -2.99
CA PRO A 299 -20.71 17.32 -2.88
C PRO A 299 -21.43 16.50 -3.96
N LEU A 300 -22.49 15.80 -3.55
CA LEU A 300 -23.47 15.17 -4.43
C LEU A 300 -24.67 16.10 -4.61
N ARG A 301 -24.83 16.65 -5.82
CA ARG A 301 -25.94 17.56 -6.16
C ARG A 301 -27.29 16.87 -6.28
N ALA A 302 -27.28 15.58 -6.57
CA ALA A 302 -28.45 14.73 -6.68
C ALA A 302 -28.13 13.34 -6.13
N PRO A 303 -29.13 12.54 -5.73
CA PRO A 303 -28.91 11.16 -5.36
C PRO A 303 -28.26 10.36 -6.48
N LEU A 304 -27.35 9.46 -6.13
CA LEU A 304 -26.68 8.53 -7.05
C LEU A 304 -26.84 7.10 -6.54
N SER A 305 -26.76 6.12 -7.44
CA SER A 305 -26.73 4.70 -7.06
C SER A 305 -25.57 4.01 -7.74
N SER A 306 -25.03 2.99 -7.06
CA SER A 306 -24.09 2.05 -7.65
C SER A 306 -24.66 0.65 -7.83
N LYS A 307 -25.92 0.42 -7.43
CA LYS A 307 -26.58 -0.90 -7.57
C LYS A 307 -26.73 -1.34 -9.02
N ARG A 308 -26.87 -0.38 -9.95
CA ARG A 308 -27.14 -0.64 -11.37
C ARG A 308 -25.96 -0.39 -12.30
N VAL A 309 -24.75 -0.14 -11.78
CA VAL A 309 -23.55 0.14 -12.60
C VAL A 309 -23.16 -1.00 -13.55
N ARG A 310 -23.65 -2.21 -13.31
CA ARG A 310 -23.45 -3.39 -14.18
C ARG A 310 -24.54 -3.55 -15.24
N PHE A 311 -25.58 -2.72 -15.20
CA PHE A 311 -26.68 -2.71 -16.16
C PHE A 311 -26.73 -1.41 -16.95
N GLU A 312 -26.33 -0.29 -16.35
CA GLU A 312 -26.44 1.05 -16.92
C GLU A 312 -25.15 1.83 -16.64
N SER A 313 -24.67 2.56 -17.66
CA SER A 313 -23.40 3.32 -17.60
C SER A 313 -23.58 4.82 -17.40
N ALA A 314 -24.76 5.37 -17.70
CA ALA A 314 -25.02 6.82 -17.62
C ALA A 314 -25.69 7.21 -16.30
N GLY A 315 -25.32 8.36 -15.74
CA GLY A 315 -25.99 8.97 -14.59
C GLY A 315 -25.83 8.23 -13.27
N GLN A 316 -24.85 7.32 -13.18
CA GLN A 316 -24.55 6.55 -11.97
C GLN A 316 -23.28 7.06 -11.28
N VAL A 317 -22.93 6.46 -10.13
CA VAL A 317 -21.68 6.77 -9.40
C VAL A 317 -20.42 6.68 -10.29
N GLY A 318 -20.44 5.82 -11.32
CA GLY A 318 -19.31 5.62 -12.22
C GLY A 318 -18.91 6.88 -12.98
N SER A 319 -19.88 7.61 -13.55
CA SER A 319 -19.61 8.88 -14.24
C SER A 319 -19.09 9.95 -13.28
N PHE A 320 -19.69 10.04 -12.09
CA PHE A 320 -19.26 10.97 -11.05
C PHE A 320 -17.80 10.73 -10.63
N LEU A 321 -17.40 9.47 -10.42
CA LEU A 321 -16.01 9.13 -10.11
C LEU A 321 -15.08 9.43 -11.29
N CYS A 322 -15.50 9.18 -12.54
CA CYS A 322 -14.71 9.54 -13.72
C CYS A 322 -14.50 11.06 -13.82
N ASP A 323 -15.49 11.89 -13.49
CA ASP A 323 -15.36 13.35 -13.45
C ASP A 323 -14.31 13.79 -12.40
N LEU A 324 -14.37 13.21 -11.19
CA LEU A 324 -13.38 13.49 -10.13
C LEU A 324 -11.98 13.08 -10.56
N LEU A 325 -11.82 11.89 -11.14
CA LEU A 325 -10.54 11.41 -11.64
C LEU A 325 -9.98 12.29 -12.76
N LYS A 326 -10.83 12.75 -13.68
CA LYS A 326 -10.43 13.65 -14.76
C LYS A 326 -9.92 14.98 -14.21
N ALA A 327 -10.65 15.55 -13.25
CA ALA A 327 -10.24 16.78 -12.57
C ALA A 327 -8.91 16.59 -11.80
N ALA A 328 -8.73 15.44 -11.15
CA ALA A 328 -7.50 15.12 -10.43
C ALA A 328 -6.30 15.06 -11.38
N LEU A 329 -6.41 14.29 -12.46
CA LEU A 329 -5.35 14.15 -13.47
C LEU A 329 -5.00 15.49 -14.12
N ARG A 330 -6.00 16.31 -14.47
CA ARG A 330 -5.77 17.65 -15.03
C ARG A 330 -5.08 18.59 -14.04
N SER A 331 -5.41 18.50 -12.75
CA SER A 331 -4.74 19.27 -11.69
C SER A 331 -3.26 18.90 -11.53
N GLU A 332 -2.87 17.70 -11.94
CA GLU A 332 -1.47 17.25 -11.97
C GLU A 332 -0.79 17.54 -13.33
N GLY A 333 -1.44 18.31 -14.22
CA GLY A 333 -0.88 18.73 -15.51
C GLY A 333 -1.13 17.75 -16.67
N SER A 334 -1.88 16.67 -16.45
CA SER A 334 -2.25 15.75 -17.53
C SER A 334 -3.19 16.42 -18.54
N GLN A 335 -2.96 16.18 -19.83
CA GLN A 335 -3.84 16.61 -20.91
C GLN A 335 -4.93 15.58 -21.24
N VAL A 336 -5.33 14.77 -20.25
CA VAL A 336 -6.36 13.74 -20.43
C VAL A 336 -7.67 14.36 -20.93
N GLN A 337 -8.22 13.74 -21.97
CA GLN A 337 -9.46 14.16 -22.61
C GLN A 337 -10.65 13.37 -22.12
N LEU A 338 -10.48 12.12 -21.72
CA LEU A 338 -11.58 11.27 -21.24
C LEU A 338 -11.07 10.23 -20.23
N VAL A 339 -11.85 9.96 -19.20
CA VAL A 339 -11.61 8.93 -18.19
C VAL A 339 -12.66 7.84 -18.31
N ILE A 340 -12.23 6.59 -18.24
CA ILE A 340 -13.08 5.40 -18.33
C ILE A 340 -12.86 4.54 -17.11
N LEU A 341 -13.93 3.99 -16.55
CA LEU A 341 -13.91 2.90 -15.58
C LEU A 341 -14.78 1.74 -16.08
N HIS A 342 -14.41 0.51 -15.78
CA HIS A 342 -15.27 -0.64 -16.04
C HIS A 342 -16.10 -0.97 -14.79
N ALA A 343 -17.30 -1.50 -14.97
CA ALA A 343 -18.26 -1.72 -13.89
C ALA A 343 -17.78 -2.69 -12.79
N ALA A 344 -16.75 -3.51 -13.03
CA ALA A 344 -16.17 -4.34 -11.98
C ALA A 344 -15.29 -3.57 -11.00
N ALA A 345 -14.74 -2.42 -11.38
CA ALA A 345 -14.02 -1.53 -10.47
C ALA A 345 -14.94 -0.88 -9.43
N LEU A 346 -16.25 -0.81 -9.73
CA LEU A 346 -17.28 -0.20 -8.88
C LEU A 346 -17.96 -1.30 -8.03
N MET A 347 -17.84 -1.19 -6.72
CA MET A 347 -18.23 -2.24 -5.78
C MET A 347 -19.18 -1.82 -4.67
N GLY A 348 -19.51 -0.54 -4.53
CA GLY A 348 -20.20 -0.05 -3.34
C GLY A 348 -21.62 -0.59 -3.17
N ARG A 349 -22.32 -0.91 -4.27
CA ARG A 349 -23.70 -1.44 -4.28
C ARG A 349 -24.66 -0.68 -3.36
N ALA A 350 -24.51 0.64 -3.31
CA ALA A 350 -25.19 1.52 -2.37
C ALA A 350 -26.01 2.59 -3.11
N ASP A 351 -26.95 3.17 -2.37
CA ASP A 351 -27.63 4.41 -2.76
C ASP A 351 -27.02 5.55 -1.93
N TYR A 352 -26.65 6.63 -2.60
CA TYR A 352 -26.09 7.83 -2.02
C TYR A 352 -27.11 8.96 -2.13
N ALA A 353 -27.48 9.55 -0.99
CA ALA A 353 -28.34 10.73 -0.98
C ALA A 353 -27.60 11.96 -1.53
N ALA A 354 -28.34 12.98 -1.96
CA ALA A 354 -27.77 14.31 -2.13
C ALA A 354 -27.15 14.78 -0.80
N GLY A 355 -25.99 15.42 -0.86
CA GLY A 355 -25.20 15.73 0.34
C GLY A 355 -23.70 15.57 0.10
N GLN A 356 -23.02 14.85 0.99
CA GLN A 356 -21.56 14.64 0.92
C GLN A 356 -21.23 13.21 0.51
N PHE A 357 -20.32 13.06 -0.45
CA PHE A 357 -19.63 11.82 -0.75
C PHE A 357 -18.37 11.74 0.10
N THR A 358 -18.28 10.76 0.99
CA THR A 358 -17.18 10.66 1.97
C THR A 358 -16.02 9.78 1.51
N LEU A 359 -14.91 9.79 2.25
CA LEU A 359 -13.81 8.88 2.05
C LEU A 359 -14.24 7.40 2.17
N ALA A 360 -15.13 7.08 3.13
CA ALA A 360 -15.75 5.76 3.25
C ALA A 360 -16.48 5.36 1.96
N ASN A 361 -17.23 6.29 1.35
CA ASN A 361 -17.94 6.00 0.11
C ASN A 361 -16.97 5.72 -1.05
N LEU A 362 -15.89 6.50 -1.15
CA LEU A 362 -14.84 6.27 -2.16
C LEU A 362 -14.20 4.89 -2.00
N TYR A 363 -13.85 4.51 -0.77
CA TYR A 363 -13.22 3.21 -0.49
C TYR A 363 -14.21 2.06 -0.64
N ALA A 364 -15.51 2.25 -0.39
CA ALA A 364 -16.52 1.24 -0.68
C ALA A 364 -16.71 1.03 -2.19
N GLU A 365 -16.72 2.11 -2.97
CA GLU A 365 -16.84 2.02 -4.43
C GLU A 365 -15.59 1.44 -5.09
N LEU A 366 -14.41 1.94 -4.74
CA LEU A 366 -13.12 1.51 -5.27
C LEU A 366 -12.38 0.63 -4.24
N ALA A 367 -13.05 -0.41 -3.74
CA ALA A 367 -12.52 -1.26 -2.67
C ALA A 367 -11.24 -2.02 -3.04
N ILE A 368 -11.02 -2.29 -4.34
CA ILE A 368 -9.77 -2.85 -4.87
C ILE A 368 -9.00 -1.71 -5.52
N ASP A 369 -7.68 -1.78 -5.43
CA ASP A 369 -6.83 -0.83 -6.13
C ASP A 369 -7.13 -0.85 -7.62
N THR A 370 -7.32 0.34 -8.17
CA THR A 370 -7.69 0.54 -9.57
C THR A 370 -6.60 1.41 -10.19
N PRO A 371 -5.53 0.80 -10.72
CA PRO A 371 -4.40 1.53 -11.26
C PRO A 371 -4.75 2.06 -12.65
N LEU A 372 -4.68 3.38 -12.82
CA LEU A 372 -5.03 4.09 -14.03
C LEU A 372 -3.79 4.41 -14.86
N VAL A 373 -3.86 4.08 -16.16
CA VAL A 373 -2.89 4.47 -17.16
C VAL A 373 -3.47 5.58 -18.04
N VAL A 374 -2.67 6.62 -18.30
CA VAL A 374 -2.97 7.63 -19.32
C VAL A 374 -2.29 7.24 -20.62
N THR A 375 -3.05 7.04 -21.69
CA THR A 375 -2.54 6.58 -22.98
C THR A 375 -3.37 7.11 -24.14
N LYS A 376 -2.93 6.87 -25.38
CA LYS A 376 -3.63 7.29 -26.59
C LYS A 376 -4.44 6.14 -27.18
N VAL A 377 -5.70 6.39 -27.52
CA VAL A 377 -6.60 5.43 -28.17
C VAL A 377 -7.27 6.07 -29.38
N SER A 378 -7.38 5.34 -30.48
CA SER A 378 -8.10 5.82 -31.67
C SER A 378 -9.60 6.02 -31.41
N GLY A 379 -10.22 6.96 -32.11
CA GLY A 379 -11.66 7.17 -32.03
C GLY A 379 -12.47 5.94 -32.41
N ASP A 380 -12.03 5.16 -33.42
CA ASP A 380 -12.68 3.90 -33.78
C ASP A 380 -12.63 2.87 -32.65
N ALA A 381 -11.44 2.62 -32.08
CA ALA A 381 -11.29 1.64 -31.01
C ALA A 381 -12.10 2.03 -29.76
N LEU A 382 -12.08 3.31 -29.38
CA LEU A 382 -12.87 3.84 -28.26
C LEU A 382 -14.37 3.64 -28.50
N ARG A 383 -14.87 4.07 -29.67
CA ARG A 383 -16.28 3.93 -30.04
C ARG A 383 -16.72 2.47 -29.97
N ARG A 384 -15.96 1.57 -30.62
CA ARG A 384 -16.26 0.13 -30.65
C ARG A 384 -16.23 -0.50 -29.26
N ALA A 385 -15.28 -0.10 -28.40
CA ALA A 385 -15.21 -0.56 -27.03
C ALA A 385 -16.48 -0.20 -26.23
N VAL A 386 -16.91 1.06 -26.29
CA VAL A 386 -18.12 1.52 -25.60
C VAL A 386 -19.36 0.80 -26.16
N SER A 387 -19.54 0.77 -27.47
CA SER A 387 -20.68 0.11 -28.12
C SER A 387 -20.76 -1.38 -27.80
N GLN A 388 -19.65 -2.10 -27.91
CA GLN A 388 -19.63 -3.53 -27.66
C GLN A 388 -20.08 -3.86 -26.23
N THR A 389 -19.54 -3.17 -25.23
CA THR A 389 -19.88 -3.47 -23.83
C THR A 389 -21.33 -3.16 -23.49
N ARG A 390 -21.92 -2.13 -24.12
CA ARG A 390 -23.34 -1.80 -24.01
C ARG A 390 -24.23 -2.84 -24.70
N LEU A 391 -23.88 -3.27 -25.92
CA LEU A 391 -24.62 -4.29 -26.66
C LEU A 391 -24.60 -5.66 -25.95
N GLU A 392 -23.44 -6.08 -25.44
CA GLU A 392 -23.31 -7.34 -24.68
C GLU A 392 -24.17 -7.33 -23.40
N GLN A 393 -24.17 -6.20 -22.68
CA GLN A 393 -25.02 -6.03 -21.50
C GLN A 393 -26.51 -6.10 -21.88
N ARG A 394 -26.95 -5.35 -22.91
CA ARG A 394 -28.35 -5.37 -23.36
C ARG A 394 -28.80 -6.73 -23.84
N ALA A 395 -27.98 -7.42 -24.64
CA ALA A 395 -28.31 -8.72 -25.19
C ALA A 395 -28.41 -9.79 -24.10
N SER A 396 -27.52 -9.75 -23.11
CA SER A 396 -27.54 -10.72 -22.01
C SER A 396 -28.60 -10.43 -20.95
N GLN A 397 -29.01 -9.17 -20.78
CA GLN A 397 -29.85 -8.67 -19.68
C GLN A 397 -29.34 -9.06 -18.27
N ARG A 398 -28.06 -9.45 -18.18
CA ARG A 398 -27.40 -9.86 -16.94
C ARG A 398 -26.43 -8.76 -16.48
N PRO A 399 -26.03 -8.74 -15.19
CA PRO A 399 -25.01 -7.81 -14.73
C PRO A 399 -23.70 -8.01 -15.50
N SER A 400 -23.28 -6.99 -16.26
CA SER A 400 -22.01 -6.98 -16.97
C SER A 400 -20.92 -6.33 -16.12
N ARG A 401 -19.84 -7.06 -15.91
CA ARG A 401 -18.62 -6.55 -15.24
C ARG A 401 -17.76 -5.67 -16.15
N ASN A 402 -17.95 -5.79 -17.46
CA ASN A 402 -17.16 -5.09 -18.46
C ASN A 402 -17.81 -3.79 -18.97
N LEU A 403 -19.02 -3.48 -18.51
CA LEU A 403 -19.72 -2.26 -18.93
C LEU A 403 -18.87 -1.02 -18.62
N LEU A 404 -18.57 -0.23 -19.65
CA LEU A 404 -17.74 0.96 -19.51
C LEU A 404 -18.55 2.18 -19.08
N HIS A 405 -18.07 2.83 -18.04
CA HIS A 405 -18.48 4.13 -17.53
C HIS A 405 -17.47 5.18 -17.99
N HIS A 406 -17.92 6.41 -18.20
CA HIS A 406 -17.05 7.50 -18.63
C HIS A 406 -17.46 8.82 -17.97
N ASP A 407 -16.54 9.78 -17.97
CA ASP A 407 -16.80 11.13 -17.48
C ASP A 407 -17.79 11.91 -18.38
N SER A 408 -18.33 13.00 -17.85
CA SER A 408 -19.41 13.80 -18.43
C SER A 408 -19.03 14.57 -19.70
N SER A 409 -17.74 14.65 -20.06
CA SER A 409 -17.32 15.31 -21.30
C SER A 409 -17.65 14.53 -22.57
N ALA A 410 -17.87 13.21 -22.43
CA ALA A 410 -18.14 12.35 -23.57
C ALA A 410 -19.63 12.02 -23.67
N CYS A 411 -20.11 12.00 -24.91
CA CYS A 411 -21.44 11.53 -25.25
C CYS A 411 -21.34 10.50 -26.37
N PHE A 412 -21.99 9.35 -26.19
CA PHE A 412 -22.08 8.29 -27.20
C PHE A 412 -23.57 8.06 -27.47
N ALA A 413 -24.03 8.56 -28.62
CA ALA A 413 -25.44 8.80 -28.92
C ALA A 413 -26.31 7.54 -28.93
N ASP A 414 -25.73 6.39 -29.26
CA ASP A 414 -26.41 5.11 -29.22
C ASP A 414 -25.45 3.97 -28.84
N ASP A 415 -26.05 2.82 -28.54
CA ASP A 415 -25.33 1.62 -28.14
C ASP A 415 -24.75 0.88 -29.36
N THR A 416 -25.12 1.26 -30.58
CA THR A 416 -24.68 0.64 -31.83
C THR A 416 -23.43 1.28 -32.45
N GLY A 417 -22.87 2.33 -31.83
CA GLY A 417 -21.68 3.00 -32.33
C GLY A 417 -22.00 4.17 -33.26
N GLY A 418 -23.14 4.82 -33.04
CA GLY A 418 -23.47 6.11 -33.62
C GLY A 418 -22.50 7.22 -33.20
N PRO A 419 -22.75 8.46 -33.65
CA PRO A 419 -21.84 9.57 -33.45
C PRO A 419 -21.53 9.77 -31.96
N GLY A 420 -20.24 9.85 -31.66
CA GLY A 420 -19.73 10.20 -30.35
C GLY A 420 -19.21 11.64 -30.34
N SER A 421 -19.04 12.21 -29.16
CA SER A 421 -18.30 13.46 -28.96
C SER A 421 -17.49 13.42 -27.67
N ILE A 422 -16.39 14.18 -27.63
CA ILE A 422 -15.58 14.43 -26.43
C ILE A 422 -15.37 15.94 -26.36
N ASP A 423 -15.63 16.54 -25.20
CA ASP A 423 -15.57 17.99 -24.99
C ASP A 423 -16.38 18.75 -26.07
N ARG A 424 -17.56 18.20 -26.44
CA ARG A 424 -18.49 18.66 -27.51
C ARG A 424 -17.95 18.57 -28.94
N ALA A 425 -16.71 18.18 -29.17
CA ALA A 425 -16.17 17.93 -30.51
C ALA A 425 -16.55 16.53 -31.00
N PRO A 426 -16.96 16.36 -32.28
CA PRO A 426 -17.24 15.04 -32.84
C PRO A 426 -16.06 14.08 -32.71
N LEU A 427 -16.36 12.82 -32.36
CA LEU A 427 -15.37 11.75 -32.31
C LEU A 427 -15.00 11.33 -33.74
N LEU A 428 -13.76 11.58 -34.15
CA LEU A 428 -13.23 11.22 -35.46
C LEU A 428 -12.57 9.84 -35.39
N PRO A 429 -12.90 8.88 -36.29
CA PRO A 429 -12.39 7.51 -36.21
C PRO A 429 -10.87 7.39 -36.18
N ASP A 430 -10.20 8.15 -37.05
CA ASP A 430 -8.73 8.06 -37.23
C ASP A 430 -7.95 8.98 -36.28
N ALA A 431 -8.63 9.84 -35.52
CA ALA A 431 -7.98 10.69 -34.53
C ALA A 431 -7.65 9.89 -33.26
N THR A 432 -6.56 10.27 -32.59
CA THR A 432 -6.18 9.69 -31.29
C THR A 432 -6.58 10.60 -30.15
N TYR A 433 -7.12 10.02 -29.10
CA TYR A 433 -7.57 10.71 -27.89
C TYR A 433 -6.76 10.27 -26.68
N SER A 434 -6.39 11.20 -25.80
CA SER A 434 -5.74 10.88 -24.54
C SER A 434 -6.78 10.41 -23.52
N LEU A 435 -6.70 9.12 -23.15
CA LEU A 435 -7.62 8.47 -22.22
C LEU A 435 -6.91 8.06 -20.94
N ALA A 436 -7.59 8.17 -19.79
CA ALA A 436 -7.23 7.43 -18.59
C ALA A 436 -8.17 6.25 -18.37
N LEU A 437 -7.62 5.06 -18.15
CA LEU A 437 -8.41 3.85 -17.93
C LEU A 437 -7.66 2.83 -17.05
N PRO A 438 -8.36 1.88 -16.39
CA PRO A 438 -7.71 0.82 -15.63
C PRO A 438 -6.74 0.01 -16.48
N ARG A 439 -5.52 -0.19 -15.98
CA ARG A 439 -4.46 -0.91 -16.68
C ARG A 439 -4.84 -2.33 -17.06
N LEU A 440 -5.63 -3.00 -16.22
CA LEU A 440 -6.17 -4.34 -16.48
C LEU A 440 -6.92 -4.45 -17.82
N LEU A 441 -7.58 -3.37 -18.27
CA LEU A 441 -8.32 -3.38 -19.54
C LEU A 441 -7.42 -3.49 -20.77
N LEU A 442 -6.11 -3.30 -20.59
CA LEU A 442 -5.10 -3.32 -21.64
C LEU A 442 -4.25 -4.59 -21.62
N ASP A 443 -4.46 -5.48 -20.65
CA ASP A 443 -3.62 -6.66 -20.51
C ASP A 443 -3.89 -7.71 -21.61
N THR A 444 -2.89 -7.94 -22.45
CA THR A 444 -2.93 -8.86 -23.59
C THR A 444 -2.26 -10.22 -23.28
N GLY A 445 -1.69 -10.44 -22.10
CA GLY A 445 -0.82 -11.60 -21.80
C GLY A 445 -1.24 -12.48 -20.61
N LEU A 446 -1.54 -13.76 -20.90
CA LEU A 446 -1.58 -14.95 -20.01
C LEU A 446 -2.84 -15.22 -19.14
N LEU A 447 -3.74 -16.03 -19.73
CA LEU A 447 -4.10 -17.39 -19.25
C LEU A 447 -4.05 -17.68 -17.73
N THR A 448 -4.95 -17.09 -16.94
CA THR A 448 -5.80 -17.77 -15.90
C THR A 448 -6.47 -16.72 -15.03
N LEU A 449 -7.46 -16.02 -15.59
CA LEU A 449 -8.59 -15.63 -14.74
C LEU A 449 -9.59 -16.80 -14.82
N PRO A 450 -10.12 -17.30 -13.69
CA PRO A 450 -11.10 -18.38 -13.70
C PRO A 450 -12.27 -18.03 -14.64
N ALA A 451 -12.90 -19.05 -15.22
CA ALA A 451 -13.94 -18.88 -16.22
C ALA A 451 -15.02 -17.85 -15.81
N GLY A 452 -15.10 -16.75 -16.57
CA GLY A 452 -15.94 -15.58 -16.31
C GLY A 452 -15.22 -14.32 -16.78
N THR A 453 -15.42 -13.92 -18.04
CA THR A 453 -14.67 -12.87 -18.75
C THR A 453 -14.79 -11.48 -18.12
N GLU A 454 -13.85 -11.13 -17.25
CA GLU A 454 -13.73 -9.81 -16.63
C GLU A 454 -12.50 -9.08 -17.17
N GLY A 455 -12.64 -7.78 -17.47
CA GLY A 455 -11.54 -6.92 -17.92
C GLY A 455 -11.18 -7.02 -19.40
N ARG A 456 -11.72 -7.99 -20.16
CA ARG A 456 -11.45 -8.12 -21.60
C ARG A 456 -12.38 -7.24 -22.43
N ILE A 457 -11.81 -6.22 -23.05
CA ILE A 457 -12.49 -5.35 -24.02
C ILE A 457 -11.82 -5.55 -25.40
N PRO A 458 -12.29 -6.50 -26.23
CA PRO A 458 -11.61 -6.88 -27.48
C PRO A 458 -11.22 -5.73 -28.41
N PRO A 459 -12.02 -4.65 -28.59
CA PRO A 459 -11.61 -3.52 -29.41
C PRO A 459 -10.38 -2.79 -28.86
N LEU A 460 -10.27 -2.66 -27.54
CA LEU A 460 -9.07 -2.10 -26.90
C LEU A 460 -7.89 -3.05 -27.03
N LEU A 461 -8.07 -4.32 -26.67
CA LEU A 461 -6.99 -5.32 -26.74
C LEU A 461 -6.41 -5.45 -28.16
N SER A 462 -7.28 -5.48 -29.17
CA SER A 462 -6.87 -5.53 -30.58
C SER A 462 -6.09 -4.28 -31.00
N PHE A 463 -6.55 -3.10 -30.57
CA PHE A 463 -5.87 -1.84 -30.84
C PHE A 463 -4.46 -1.82 -30.22
N PHE A 464 -4.31 -2.18 -28.94
CA PHE A 464 -3.01 -2.17 -28.25
C PHE A 464 -2.06 -3.24 -28.78
N ALA A 465 -2.57 -4.44 -29.09
CA ALA A 465 -1.78 -5.50 -29.71
C ALA A 465 -1.24 -5.08 -31.10
N ALA A 466 -2.08 -4.42 -31.91
CA ALA A 466 -1.67 -3.91 -33.23
C ALA A 466 -0.69 -2.74 -33.13
N ALA A 467 -0.91 -1.82 -32.19
CA ALA A 467 -0.10 -0.62 -32.03
C ALA A 467 1.27 -0.87 -31.37
N ARG A 468 1.50 -2.06 -30.79
CA ARG A 468 2.73 -2.42 -30.04
C ARG A 468 3.14 -1.35 -29.02
N LEU A 469 2.15 -0.68 -28.43
CA LEU A 469 2.41 0.39 -27.48
C LEU A 469 2.98 -0.22 -26.19
N PRO A 470 4.09 0.32 -25.65
CA PRO A 470 4.58 -0.11 -24.35
C PRO A 470 3.51 0.24 -23.31
N LEU A 471 3.00 -0.78 -22.64
CA LEU A 471 2.06 -0.60 -21.55
C LEU A 471 2.85 -0.51 -20.25
N PRO A 472 2.67 0.57 -19.46
CA PRO A 472 3.25 0.63 -18.13
C PRO A 472 2.73 -0.55 -17.30
N GLU A 473 3.57 -1.14 -16.44
CA GLU A 473 3.14 -2.18 -15.50
C GLU A 473 2.05 -1.65 -14.56
N GLU A 474 1.29 -2.54 -13.91
CA GLU A 474 0.16 -2.12 -13.06
C GLU A 474 0.62 -1.22 -11.90
N GLU A 475 1.82 -1.49 -11.38
CA GLU A 475 2.51 -0.78 -10.32
C GLU A 475 3.02 0.61 -10.74
N ALA A 476 3.09 0.88 -12.05
CA ALA A 476 3.42 2.19 -12.64
C ALA A 476 2.24 3.16 -12.70
N CYS A 477 1.04 2.61 -12.54
CA CYS A 477 -0.19 3.33 -12.79
C CYS A 477 -0.61 4.11 -11.54
N MET A 478 -1.33 5.21 -11.75
CA MET A 478 -1.81 6.03 -10.63
C MET A 478 -3.06 5.41 -10.02
N LEU A 479 -3.08 5.23 -8.70
CA LEU A 479 -4.25 4.65 -8.03
C LEU A 479 -5.42 5.64 -8.01
N ALA A 480 -6.57 5.20 -8.54
CA ALA A 480 -7.78 6.02 -8.65
C ALA A 480 -8.19 6.67 -7.31
N LYS A 481 -8.20 5.92 -6.20
CA LYS A 481 -8.51 6.45 -4.86
C LYS A 481 -7.59 7.61 -4.46
N GLN A 482 -6.28 7.44 -4.67
CA GLN A 482 -5.29 8.45 -4.29
C GLN A 482 -5.46 9.74 -5.09
N LEU A 483 -5.74 9.63 -6.40
CA LEU A 483 -6.01 10.79 -7.25
C LEU A 483 -7.22 11.59 -6.75
N VAL A 484 -8.32 10.91 -6.42
CA VAL A 484 -9.52 11.58 -5.89
C VAL A 484 -9.24 12.26 -4.55
N VAL A 485 -8.61 11.55 -3.60
CA VAL A 485 -8.28 12.12 -2.28
C VAL A 485 -7.39 13.35 -2.42
N ARG A 486 -6.32 13.27 -3.22
CA ARG A 486 -5.41 14.41 -3.45
C ARG A 486 -6.15 15.62 -4.01
N LEU A 487 -6.99 15.44 -5.03
CA LEU A 487 -7.79 16.53 -5.59
C LEU A 487 -8.66 17.20 -4.52
N CYS A 488 -9.39 16.39 -3.74
CA CYS A 488 -10.31 16.88 -2.72
C CYS A 488 -9.57 17.62 -1.60
N MET A 489 -8.45 17.10 -1.13
CA MET A 489 -7.65 17.74 -0.09
C MET A 489 -6.98 19.02 -0.58
N ARG A 490 -6.49 19.07 -1.83
CA ARG A 490 -6.04 20.33 -2.44
C ARG A 490 -7.17 21.35 -2.45
N ARG A 491 -8.39 20.99 -2.87
CA ARG A 491 -9.56 21.89 -2.83
C ARG A 491 -9.90 22.37 -1.42
N ALA A 492 -9.76 21.51 -0.40
CA ALA A 492 -9.96 21.90 0.99
C ALA A 492 -8.93 22.95 1.44
N TRP A 493 -7.66 22.77 1.08
CA TRP A 493 -6.62 23.79 1.30
C TRP A 493 -6.96 25.11 0.61
N LEU A 494 -7.32 25.08 -0.67
CA LEU A 494 -7.71 26.30 -1.41
C LEU A 494 -8.88 27.02 -0.70
N ALA A 495 -9.87 26.27 -0.21
CA ALA A 495 -11.02 26.83 0.49
C ALA A 495 -10.62 27.49 1.82
N LEU A 496 -9.78 26.83 2.64
CA LEU A 496 -9.27 27.37 3.89
C LEU A 496 -8.47 28.65 3.66
N LEU A 497 -7.53 28.62 2.71
CA LEU A 497 -6.67 29.76 2.42
C LEU A 497 -7.49 30.97 1.93
N ARG A 498 -8.53 30.74 1.14
CA ARG A 498 -9.48 31.79 0.74
C ARG A 498 -10.27 32.35 1.92
N SER A 499 -10.71 31.51 2.86
CA SER A 499 -11.41 32.01 4.05
C SER A 499 -10.50 32.86 4.93
N CYS A 500 -9.22 32.48 5.09
CA CYS A 500 -8.24 33.29 5.80
C CYS A 500 -8.03 34.65 5.11
N SER A 501 -7.93 34.65 3.77
CA SER A 501 -7.74 35.88 2.99
C SER A 501 -8.91 36.86 3.11
N ARG A 502 -10.15 36.34 3.16
CA ARG A 502 -11.34 37.16 3.46
C ARG A 502 -11.31 37.72 4.89
N SER A 503 -10.89 36.92 5.87
CA SER A 503 -10.73 37.38 7.27
C SER A 503 -9.71 38.52 7.37
N LEU A 504 -8.66 38.46 6.56
CA LEU A 504 -7.61 39.47 6.48
C LEU A 504 -7.99 40.71 5.64
N ASN A 505 -9.21 40.78 5.08
CA ASN A 505 -9.65 41.83 4.15
C ASN A 505 -8.70 42.03 2.95
N ASP A 506 -8.02 40.97 2.54
CA ASP A 506 -6.88 41.03 1.62
C ASP A 506 -7.27 40.88 0.13
N GLY A 507 -8.57 40.92 -0.18
CA GLY A 507 -9.09 40.67 -1.52
C GLY A 507 -8.85 39.23 -2.01
N ILE A 508 -9.37 38.90 -3.19
CA ILE A 508 -8.77 37.80 -4.00
C ILE A 508 -7.31 38.23 -4.20
N TRP A 509 -6.32 37.34 -4.11
CA TRP A 509 -4.86 37.62 -4.12
C TRP A 509 -4.33 38.30 -5.41
N ASP A 510 -5.02 39.31 -5.88
CA ASP A 510 -4.85 40.14 -7.07
C ASP A 510 -4.39 41.50 -6.52
N ASP A 511 -3.10 41.57 -6.20
CA ASP A 511 -2.50 42.74 -5.53
C ASP A 511 -2.42 43.91 -6.52
N ASP A 512 -2.32 43.65 -7.83
CA ASP A 512 -2.24 44.68 -8.87
C ASP A 512 -3.58 45.07 -9.50
N GLY A 513 -4.64 44.29 -9.24
CA GLY A 513 -6.01 44.58 -9.64
C GLY A 513 -6.28 44.38 -11.13
N ASP A 514 -5.45 43.58 -11.82
CA ASP A 514 -5.60 43.30 -13.25
C ASP A 514 -6.67 42.24 -13.56
N GLY A 515 -7.25 41.61 -12.52
CA GLY A 515 -8.26 40.58 -12.63
C GLY A 515 -7.70 39.17 -12.92
N HIS A 516 -6.37 39.00 -12.88
CA HIS A 516 -5.65 37.76 -13.14
C HIS A 516 -4.62 37.48 -12.05
N LEU A 517 -4.78 36.32 -11.37
CA LEU A 517 -3.78 35.89 -10.40
C LEU A 517 -2.44 35.52 -11.06
N SER A 518 -1.42 36.35 -10.88
CA SER A 518 -0.04 36.00 -11.20
C SER A 518 0.54 35.06 -10.14
N ARG A 519 1.58 34.32 -10.52
CA ARG A 519 2.28 33.42 -9.57
C ARG A 519 2.84 34.18 -8.35
N GLN A 520 3.34 35.40 -8.55
CA GLN A 520 3.92 36.20 -7.47
C GLN A 520 2.87 36.63 -6.46
N GLU A 521 1.68 37.00 -6.91
CA GLU A 521 0.62 37.41 -5.98
C GLU A 521 0.05 36.22 -5.21
N VAL A 522 -0.06 35.06 -5.86
CA VAL A 522 -0.41 33.80 -5.19
C VAL A 522 0.64 33.44 -4.13
N GLU A 523 1.93 33.56 -4.43
CA GLU A 523 3.01 33.31 -3.46
C GLU A 523 2.92 34.25 -2.25
N ARG A 524 2.65 35.55 -2.47
CA ARG A 524 2.48 36.54 -1.40
C ARG A 524 1.22 36.28 -0.57
N GLY A 525 0.09 36.03 -1.21
CA GLY A 525 -1.17 35.71 -0.55
C GLY A 525 -1.10 34.43 0.28
N LEU A 526 -0.44 33.39 -0.23
CA LEU A 526 -0.14 32.18 0.52
C LEU A 526 0.72 32.48 1.75
N GLY A 527 1.78 33.29 1.61
CA GLY A 527 2.62 33.69 2.74
C GLY A 527 1.83 34.40 3.85
N ARG A 528 0.92 35.32 3.49
CA ARG A 528 0.05 36.02 4.46
C ARG A 528 -0.94 35.07 5.13
N ALA A 529 -1.54 34.15 4.38
CA ALA A 529 -2.45 33.14 4.93
C ALA A 529 -1.73 32.16 5.86
N VAL A 530 -0.51 31.71 5.52
CA VAL A 530 0.33 30.85 6.39
C VAL A 530 0.65 31.57 7.68
N ALA A 531 1.11 32.82 7.63
CA ALA A 531 1.43 33.59 8.84
C ALA A 531 0.21 33.84 9.75
N HIS A 532 -1.01 33.69 9.22
CA HIS A 532 -2.23 33.77 10.01
C HIS A 532 -2.59 32.43 10.70
N ILE A 533 -2.21 31.30 10.11
CA ILE A 533 -2.50 29.95 10.62
C ILE A 533 -1.36 29.48 11.55
N ASP A 534 -0.11 29.75 11.17
CA ASP A 534 1.12 29.48 11.93
C ASP A 534 1.19 30.44 13.14
N THR A 535 0.61 30.01 14.26
CA THR A 535 0.43 30.83 15.46
C THR A 535 1.68 30.88 16.33
N ASP A 536 2.52 29.85 16.27
CA ASP A 536 3.79 29.79 17.01
C ASP A 536 4.98 30.33 16.19
N ALA A 537 4.75 30.67 14.92
CA ALA A 537 5.71 31.23 13.97
C ALA A 537 6.93 30.32 13.74
N ASN A 538 6.73 29.00 13.81
CA ASN A 538 7.79 28.01 13.60
C ASN A 538 8.07 27.74 12.10
N GLY A 539 7.25 28.26 11.19
CA GLY A 539 7.39 28.12 9.73
C GLY A 539 6.73 26.88 9.14
N PHE A 540 5.98 26.11 9.94
CA PHE A 540 5.28 24.90 9.55
C PHE A 540 3.83 24.95 10.01
N LEU A 541 2.91 24.46 9.19
CA LEU A 541 1.53 24.25 9.60
C LEU A 541 1.37 22.87 10.23
N GLU A 542 1.05 22.84 11.53
CA GLU A 542 0.82 21.61 12.28
C GLU A 542 -0.68 21.27 12.43
N LEU A 543 -0.98 20.08 12.97
CA LEU A 543 -2.35 19.59 13.08
C LEU A 543 -3.22 20.50 13.95
N GLU A 544 -2.69 20.95 15.08
CA GLU A 544 -3.38 21.79 16.06
C GLU A 544 -3.75 23.16 15.46
N GLU A 545 -2.83 23.76 14.71
CA GLU A 545 -3.02 25.05 14.04
C GLU A 545 -4.05 24.94 12.91
N LEU A 546 -3.96 23.87 12.13
CA LEU A 546 -4.91 23.61 11.06
C LEU A 546 -6.32 23.36 11.62
N LEU A 547 -6.43 22.66 12.75
CA LEU A 547 -7.71 22.47 13.44
C LEU A 547 -8.28 23.79 13.95
N ALA A 548 -7.45 24.63 14.55
CA ALA A 548 -7.88 25.95 15.01
C ALA A 548 -8.36 26.82 13.83
N ALA A 549 -7.67 26.78 12.69
CA ALA A 549 -8.03 27.54 11.50
C ALA A 549 -9.28 27.01 10.78
N LEU A 550 -9.49 25.69 10.78
CA LEU A 550 -10.71 25.08 10.23
C LEU A 550 -11.95 25.27 11.14
N GLY A 551 -11.72 25.51 12.43
CA GLY A 551 -12.76 25.73 13.45
C GLY A 551 -13.53 24.46 13.84
N ASP A 552 -14.54 24.64 14.72
CA ASP A 552 -15.26 23.56 15.41
C ASP A 552 -16.01 22.56 14.51
N THR A 553 -16.14 22.87 13.22
CA THR A 553 -16.90 22.04 12.26
C THR A 553 -16.04 21.02 11.51
N ALA A 554 -14.72 21.10 11.59
CA ALA A 554 -13.81 20.19 10.90
C ALA A 554 -13.34 19.04 11.79
N SER A 555 -13.32 17.83 11.23
CA SER A 555 -12.78 16.65 11.92
C SER A 555 -11.24 16.64 11.89
N LYS A 556 -10.63 15.95 12.86
CA LYS A 556 -9.18 15.71 12.85
C LYS A 556 -8.77 14.85 11.66
N GLY A 557 -9.67 13.98 11.20
CA GLY A 557 -9.51 13.24 9.95
C GLY A 557 -9.27 14.15 8.74
N LEU A 558 -10.06 15.22 8.59
CA LEU A 558 -9.93 16.16 7.47
C LEU A 558 -8.59 16.91 7.53
N ALA A 559 -8.26 17.50 8.68
CA ALA A 559 -7.02 18.24 8.88
C ALA A 559 -5.78 17.37 8.58
N ARG A 560 -5.78 16.11 9.03
CA ARG A 560 -4.67 15.18 8.76
C ARG A 560 -4.54 14.84 7.28
N LEU A 561 -5.64 14.51 6.60
CA LEU A 561 -5.62 14.23 5.15
C LEU A 561 -5.17 15.45 4.34
N MET A 562 -5.55 16.66 4.77
CA MET A 562 -5.05 17.91 4.21
C MET A 562 -3.53 17.98 4.32
N ILE A 563 -2.97 17.86 5.53
CA ILE A 563 -1.51 17.85 5.76
C ILE A 563 -0.84 16.81 4.86
N GLN A 564 -1.28 15.55 4.93
CA GLN A 564 -0.69 14.42 4.20
C GLN A 564 -0.64 14.60 2.68
N THR A 565 -1.58 15.36 2.12
CA THR A 565 -1.64 15.60 0.68
C THR A 565 -0.54 16.54 0.19
N LEU A 566 -0.07 17.46 1.03
CA LEU A 566 0.97 18.43 0.70
C LEU A 566 2.32 18.11 1.32
N ASP A 567 2.32 17.38 2.44
CA ASP A 567 3.49 16.88 3.16
C ASP A 567 4.26 15.86 2.30
N ARG A 568 5.05 16.39 1.37
CA ARG A 568 5.86 15.64 0.39
C ARG A 568 6.97 14.91 1.12
N ASN A 569 7.54 15.54 2.13
CA ASN A 569 8.58 14.95 2.95
C ASN A 569 8.00 14.03 4.06
N ARG A 570 6.68 13.89 4.20
CA ARG A 570 6.03 13.05 5.22
C ARG A 570 6.49 13.31 6.66
N ASP A 571 6.97 14.51 6.99
CA ASP A 571 7.41 14.86 8.34
C ASP A 571 6.22 15.06 9.30
N GLY A 572 5.00 15.15 8.76
CA GLY A 572 3.74 15.31 9.48
C GLY A 572 3.27 16.76 9.59
N ARG A 573 3.94 17.69 8.91
CA ARG A 573 3.68 19.12 8.91
C ARG A 573 3.70 19.63 7.48
N VAL A 574 3.21 20.85 7.26
CA VAL A 574 3.26 21.47 5.91
C VAL A 574 4.14 22.70 5.97
N SER A 575 5.27 22.65 5.27
CA SER A 575 6.12 23.82 5.05
C SER A 575 5.52 24.79 4.03
N LEU A 576 5.99 26.05 4.04
CA LEU A 576 5.61 27.01 3.00
C LEU A 576 5.95 26.50 1.60
N GLU A 577 7.11 25.86 1.41
CA GLU A 577 7.51 25.30 0.11
C GLU A 577 6.52 24.22 -0.39
N GLU A 578 6.08 23.34 0.51
CA GLU A 578 5.07 22.33 0.19
C GLU A 578 3.72 22.96 -0.15
N LEU A 579 3.32 24.01 0.56
CA LEU A 579 2.10 24.74 0.28
C LEU A 579 2.16 25.49 -1.05
N LEU A 580 3.31 26.06 -1.41
CA LEU A 580 3.55 26.72 -2.69
C LEU A 580 3.39 25.78 -3.90
N SER A 581 3.40 24.46 -3.69
CA SER A 581 3.02 23.53 -4.75
C SER A 581 1.56 23.67 -5.23
N LEU A 582 0.72 24.35 -4.46
CA LEU A 582 -0.63 24.73 -4.87
C LEU A 582 -0.66 25.96 -5.77
N ALA A 583 0.42 26.74 -5.89
CA ALA A 583 0.40 28.00 -6.63
C ALA A 583 -0.04 27.81 -8.09
N ASP A 584 0.50 26.78 -8.76
CA ASP A 584 0.10 26.41 -10.12
C ASP A 584 -1.37 25.99 -10.23
N VAL A 585 -1.95 25.46 -9.14
CA VAL A 585 -3.37 25.08 -9.07
C VAL A 585 -4.23 26.32 -8.97
N PHE A 586 -3.87 27.30 -8.13
CA PHE A 586 -4.56 28.59 -8.04
C PHE A 586 -4.63 29.30 -9.39
N VAL A 587 -3.48 29.44 -10.07
CA VAL A 587 -3.39 30.09 -11.39
C VAL A 587 -4.25 29.38 -12.44
N ARG A 588 -4.26 28.03 -12.46
CA ARG A 588 -5.03 27.26 -13.46
C ARG A 588 -6.53 27.19 -13.18
N PHE A 589 -6.95 27.16 -11.91
CA PHE A 589 -8.36 27.02 -11.56
C PHE A 589 -9.11 28.36 -11.58
N GLU A 590 -8.47 29.48 -11.23
CA GLU A 590 -9.15 30.79 -11.25
C GLU A 590 -9.31 31.38 -12.66
N GLY A 591 -8.49 30.96 -13.63
CA GLY A 591 -8.75 31.26 -15.05
C GLY A 591 -10.04 30.64 -15.62
N PHE A 592 -10.77 29.85 -14.83
CA PHE A 592 -12.06 29.22 -15.20
C PHE A 592 -13.24 29.65 -14.32
N VAL A 593 -13.04 30.53 -13.33
CA VAL A 593 -14.12 31.08 -12.50
C VAL A 593 -14.42 32.50 -12.96
N SER A 594 -15.09 32.61 -14.11
CA SER A 594 -15.89 33.76 -14.53
C SER A 594 -17.32 33.30 -14.75
#